data_AF-A0A7C0XMJ3-F1
#
_entry.id   AF-A0A7C0XMJ3-F1
#
_cell.length_a   1.000
_cell.length_b   1.000
_cell.length_c   1.000
_cell.angle_alpha   90.00
_cell.angle_beta   90.00
_cell.angle_gamma   90.00
#
_symmetry.space_group_name_H-M   'P 1'
#
loop_
_entity.id
_entity.type
_entity.pdbx_description
1 polymer ?
#
loop_
_entity_poly.entity_id
_entity_poly.type
_entity_poly.pdbx_seq_one_letter_code
_entity_poly.pdbx_strand_id
1 'polypeptide(L)'
;MICMQIHVDNVLRRTLNTGLHMVLLWFLSTLASPVLADVVKPALAEISINTDGRYHIEVRASLEALLTGINARYQNTRDAPKAVAYDELRVLPAAKLAVAFKPFEQEFTQRVELNFDGERVPLSITHIDIPEPGYPKVPRISVITLEGNIDRSVKTVSWYYPARFGDNAVRVRQVDEANEKWHWSDWQWLRKDEHSTPFSLTEVFTQQPVTQVISTYLILGFKHILPRGLDHILFILGIFLLSTHMRPLLWQVTMFTVAHTIT
;
A
#
# COMPACT_ATOMS: atom_id res chain seq x y z
N MET A 1 -22.76 -51.21 44.08
CA MET A 1 -22.73 -51.41 42.61
C MET A 1 -23.23 -50.23 41.78
N ILE A 2 -23.90 -49.22 42.33
CA ILE A 2 -24.50 -48.12 41.53
C ILE A 2 -23.51 -46.96 41.24
N CYS A 3 -22.52 -46.72 42.11
CA CYS A 3 -21.58 -45.60 41.98
C CYS A 3 -20.53 -45.79 40.86
N MET A 4 -20.17 -47.03 40.52
CA MET A 4 -19.15 -47.32 39.50
C MET A 4 -19.70 -47.22 38.06
N GLN A 5 -21.01 -47.46 37.87
CA GLN A 5 -21.68 -47.34 36.56
C GLN A 5 -21.75 -45.88 36.08
N ILE A 6 -22.07 -44.95 36.99
CA ILE A 6 -22.25 -43.52 36.68
C ILE A 6 -20.92 -42.85 36.30
N HIS A 7 -19.80 -43.33 36.82
CA HIS A 7 -18.48 -42.76 36.53
C HIS A 7 -17.97 -43.15 35.13
N VAL A 8 -18.25 -44.38 34.68
CA VAL A 8 -17.92 -44.86 33.32
C VAL A 8 -18.77 -44.14 32.27
N ASP A 9 -20.06 -43.93 32.53
CA ASP A 9 -20.97 -43.23 31.62
C ASP A 9 -20.59 -41.75 31.40
N ASN A 10 -20.10 -41.08 32.45
CA ASN A 10 -19.65 -39.68 32.35
C ASN A 10 -18.31 -39.52 31.62
N VAL A 11 -17.39 -40.48 31.75
CA VAL A 11 -16.11 -40.48 31.00
C VAL A 11 -16.38 -40.79 29.52
N LEU A 12 -17.24 -41.77 29.21
CA LEU A 12 -17.66 -42.06 27.83
C LEU A 12 -18.37 -40.87 27.17
N ARG A 13 -19.28 -40.18 27.89
CA ARG A 13 -19.95 -38.96 27.38
C ARG A 13 -18.98 -37.82 27.10
N ARG A 14 -17.96 -37.63 27.95
CA ARG A 14 -16.94 -36.58 27.76
C ARG A 14 -16.03 -36.88 26.56
N THR A 15 -15.60 -38.12 26.37
CA THR A 15 -14.77 -38.51 25.22
C THR A 15 -15.57 -38.53 23.91
N LEU A 16 -16.85 -38.89 23.93
CA LEU A 16 -17.74 -38.77 22.77
C LEU A 16 -17.95 -37.30 22.36
N ASN A 17 -18.17 -36.40 23.33
CA ASN A 17 -18.37 -34.97 23.05
C ASN A 17 -17.10 -34.29 22.52
N THR A 18 -15.92 -34.60 23.05
CA THR A 18 -14.67 -34.05 22.51
C THR A 18 -14.35 -34.58 21.12
N GLY A 19 -14.65 -35.85 20.83
CA GLY A 19 -14.55 -36.43 19.49
C GLY A 19 -15.51 -35.76 18.50
N LEU A 20 -16.76 -35.49 18.90
CA LEU A 20 -17.74 -34.81 18.08
C LEU A 20 -17.33 -33.35 17.79
N HIS A 21 -16.79 -32.63 18.78
CA HIS A 21 -16.27 -31.28 18.57
C HIS A 21 -15.04 -31.24 17.66
N MET A 22 -14.13 -32.22 17.77
CA MET A 22 -13.00 -32.34 16.84
C MET A 22 -13.43 -32.66 15.41
N VAL A 23 -14.40 -33.56 15.22
CA VAL A 23 -14.95 -33.89 13.90
C VAL A 23 -15.71 -32.70 13.30
N LEU A 24 -16.47 -31.96 14.11
CA LEU A 24 -17.17 -30.76 13.69
C LEU A 24 -16.18 -29.64 13.31
N LEU A 25 -15.12 -29.43 14.08
CA LEU A 25 -14.05 -28.46 13.75
C LEU A 25 -13.32 -28.86 12.48
N TRP A 26 -13.02 -30.15 12.28
CA TRP A 26 -12.38 -30.66 11.08
C TRP A 26 -13.29 -30.49 9.85
N PHE A 27 -14.59 -30.78 9.97
CA PHE A 27 -15.58 -30.58 8.93
C PHE A 27 -15.83 -29.09 8.61
N LEU A 28 -15.78 -28.19 9.60
CA LEU A 28 -15.84 -26.75 9.37
C LEU A 28 -14.60 -26.25 8.61
N SER A 29 -13.41 -26.77 8.91
CA SER A 29 -12.18 -26.38 8.21
C SER A 29 -12.09 -26.86 6.76
N THR A 30 -12.79 -27.94 6.38
CA THR A 30 -12.83 -28.42 4.98
C THR A 30 -13.86 -27.69 4.11
N LEU A 31 -14.81 -26.96 4.71
CA LEU A 31 -15.77 -26.11 4.00
C LEU A 31 -15.21 -24.74 3.61
N ALA A 32 -14.06 -24.34 4.18
CA ALA A 32 -13.41 -23.08 3.85
C ALA A 32 -12.63 -23.22 2.53
N SER A 33 -13.33 -23.05 1.40
CA SER A 33 -12.64 -22.83 0.12
C SER A 33 -11.93 -21.47 0.18
N PRO A 34 -10.62 -21.39 -0.14
CA PRO A 34 -9.95 -20.11 -0.24
C PRO A 34 -10.54 -19.33 -1.41
N VAL A 35 -11.38 -18.34 -1.12
CA VAL A 35 -11.78 -17.35 -2.12
C VAL A 35 -10.58 -16.44 -2.32
N LEU A 36 -9.78 -16.72 -3.36
CA LEU A 36 -8.74 -15.81 -3.82
C LEU A 36 -9.45 -14.58 -4.42
N ALA A 37 -9.56 -13.53 -3.62
CA ALA A 37 -10.02 -12.23 -4.07
C ALA A 37 -8.89 -11.54 -4.85
N ASP A 38 -9.19 -11.10 -6.08
CA ASP A 38 -8.26 -10.31 -6.87
C ASP A 38 -8.48 -8.85 -6.51
N VAL A 39 -7.43 -8.18 -6.02
CA VAL A 39 -7.50 -6.82 -5.46
C VAL A 39 -6.67 -5.88 -6.31
N VAL A 40 -7.21 -4.69 -6.58
CA VAL A 40 -6.49 -3.65 -7.30
C VAL A 40 -5.36 -3.09 -6.44
N LYS A 41 -4.15 -3.05 -7.00
CA LYS A 41 -3.01 -2.40 -6.34
C LYS A 41 -3.15 -0.86 -6.39
N PRO A 42 -2.79 -0.15 -5.32
CA PRO A 42 -2.79 1.31 -5.33
C PRO A 42 -1.78 1.84 -6.34
N ALA A 43 -2.07 3.00 -6.92
CA ALA A 43 -1.13 3.71 -7.78
C ALA A 43 -0.02 4.34 -6.93
N LEU A 44 1.23 4.29 -7.40
CA LEU A 44 2.35 4.99 -6.76
C LEU A 44 2.74 6.18 -7.63
N ALA A 45 2.72 7.38 -7.06
CA ALA A 45 3.18 8.59 -7.72
C ALA A 45 4.47 9.08 -7.07
N GLU A 46 5.54 9.18 -7.85
CA GLU A 46 6.81 9.73 -7.41
C GLU A 46 7.11 11.00 -8.20
N ILE A 47 7.15 12.13 -7.51
CA ILE A 47 7.38 13.44 -8.10
C ILE A 47 8.81 13.84 -7.79
N SER A 48 9.66 13.93 -8.80
CA SER A 48 11.02 14.47 -8.70
C SER A 48 11.03 15.93 -9.13
N ILE A 49 11.58 16.81 -8.30
CA ILE A 49 11.73 18.25 -8.58
C ILE A 49 13.21 18.58 -8.52
N ASN A 50 13.75 19.01 -9.65
CA ASN A 50 15.15 19.34 -9.80
C ASN A 50 15.38 20.84 -9.54
N THR A 51 16.51 21.18 -8.91
CA THR A 51 16.92 22.57 -8.67
C THR A 51 17.14 23.38 -9.96
N ASP A 52 17.25 22.70 -11.11
CA ASP A 52 17.34 23.32 -12.42
C ASP A 52 16.00 23.89 -12.93
N GLY A 53 14.87 23.57 -12.28
CA GLY A 53 13.53 24.02 -12.66
C GLY A 53 12.77 23.02 -13.53
N ARG A 54 13.17 21.74 -13.54
CA ARG A 54 12.40 20.65 -14.16
C ARG A 54 11.72 19.79 -13.11
N TYR A 55 10.56 19.25 -13.45
CA TYR A 55 9.94 18.18 -12.69
C TYR A 55 9.72 16.94 -13.56
N HIS A 56 9.78 15.78 -12.92
CA HIS A 56 9.57 14.47 -13.53
C HIS A 56 8.69 13.64 -12.60
N ILE A 57 7.58 13.12 -13.11
CA ILE A 57 6.59 12.36 -12.33
C ILE A 57 6.47 10.97 -12.92
N GLU A 58 6.72 9.96 -12.11
CA GLU A 58 6.39 8.57 -12.43
C GLU A 58 5.10 8.17 -11.72
N VAL A 59 4.06 7.84 -12.48
CA VAL A 59 2.83 7.23 -11.95
C VAL A 59 2.82 5.75 -12.33
N ARG A 60 3.04 4.90 -11.33
CA ARG A 60 3.01 3.43 -11.46
C ARG A 60 1.61 2.93 -11.14
N ALA A 61 0.90 2.44 -12.14
CA ALA A 61 -0.49 2.00 -12.01
C ALA A 61 -0.85 0.88 -13.01
N SER A 62 -1.98 0.20 -12.79
CA SER A 62 -2.58 -0.68 -13.81
C SER A 62 -3.41 0.18 -14.77
N LEU A 63 -3.03 0.23 -16.05
CA LEU A 63 -3.79 0.96 -17.06
C LEU A 63 -5.16 0.32 -17.30
N GLU A 64 -5.26 -1.00 -17.15
CA GLU A 64 -6.54 -1.72 -17.26
C GLU A 64 -7.52 -1.25 -16.19
N ALA A 65 -7.05 -1.10 -14.94
CA ALA A 65 -7.85 -0.58 -13.85
C ALA A 65 -8.25 0.88 -14.09
N LEU A 66 -7.32 1.71 -14.59
CA LEU A 66 -7.59 3.11 -14.97
C LEU A 66 -8.69 3.23 -16.04
N LEU A 67 -8.58 2.45 -17.13
CA LEU A 67 -9.53 2.48 -18.26
C LEU A 67 -10.92 1.99 -17.86
N THR A 68 -10.98 1.02 -16.95
CA THR A 68 -12.26 0.44 -16.48
C THR A 68 -12.83 1.14 -15.26
N GLY A 69 -12.04 1.95 -14.57
CA GLY A 69 -12.42 2.61 -13.32
C GLY A 69 -12.58 1.63 -12.14
N ILE A 70 -12.01 0.42 -12.24
CA ILE A 70 -11.99 -0.53 -11.12
C ILE A 70 -10.92 -0.07 -10.13
N ASN A 71 -11.28 0.00 -8.86
CA ASN A 71 -10.40 0.46 -7.80
C ASN A 71 -10.61 -0.30 -6.49
N ALA A 72 -9.88 0.11 -5.44
CA ALA A 72 -9.86 -0.52 -4.13
C ALA A 72 -11.21 -0.52 -3.37
N ARG A 73 -12.27 0.10 -3.91
CA ARG A 73 -13.63 -0.04 -3.35
C ARG A 73 -14.18 -1.46 -3.48
N TYR A 74 -13.69 -2.23 -4.45
CA TYR A 74 -14.08 -3.62 -4.65
C TYR A 74 -13.08 -4.54 -3.96
N GLN A 75 -13.57 -5.41 -3.06
CA GLN A 75 -12.74 -6.45 -2.45
C GLN A 75 -12.33 -7.51 -3.47
N ASN A 76 -13.13 -7.70 -4.52
CA ASN A 76 -12.84 -8.57 -5.65
C ASN A 76 -13.12 -7.81 -6.95
N THR A 77 -12.16 -7.78 -7.87
CA THR A 77 -12.33 -7.13 -9.19
C THR A 77 -13.52 -7.67 -9.97
N ARG A 78 -13.94 -8.92 -9.72
CA ARG A 78 -15.13 -9.54 -10.33
C ARG A 78 -16.46 -8.90 -9.91
N ASP A 79 -16.50 -8.20 -8.79
CA ASP A 79 -17.70 -7.53 -8.30
C ASP A 79 -17.92 -6.17 -8.99
N ALA A 80 -16.94 -5.70 -9.77
CA ALA A 80 -17.01 -4.42 -10.45
C ALA A 80 -17.87 -4.50 -11.73
N PRO A 81 -18.64 -3.45 -12.05
CA PRO A 81 -19.50 -3.43 -13.25
C PRO A 81 -18.76 -3.67 -14.58
N LYS A 82 -17.46 -3.35 -14.63
CA LYS A 82 -16.60 -3.51 -15.82
C LYS A 82 -15.56 -4.63 -15.69
N ALA A 83 -15.81 -5.63 -14.83
CA ALA A 83 -14.89 -6.76 -14.61
C ALA A 83 -14.51 -7.50 -15.91
N VAL A 84 -15.48 -7.74 -16.80
CA VAL A 84 -15.22 -8.41 -18.09
C VAL A 84 -14.26 -7.60 -18.96
N ALA A 85 -14.52 -6.30 -19.12
CA ALA A 85 -13.65 -5.40 -19.87
C ALA A 85 -12.25 -5.31 -19.26
N TYR A 86 -12.15 -5.38 -17.93
CA TYR A 86 -10.85 -5.41 -17.23
C TYR A 86 -10.06 -6.68 -17.56
N ASP A 87 -10.69 -7.85 -17.49
CA ASP A 87 -10.03 -9.11 -17.82
C ASP A 87 -9.63 -9.21 -19.31
N GLU A 88 -10.42 -8.63 -20.22
CA GLU A 88 -10.07 -8.51 -21.65
C GLU A 88 -8.83 -7.64 -21.87
N LEU A 89 -8.67 -6.54 -21.13
CA LEU A 89 -7.50 -5.66 -21.23
C LEU A 89 -6.23 -6.32 -20.69
N ARG A 90 -6.34 -7.21 -19.69
CA ARG A 90 -5.19 -7.87 -19.03
C ARG A 90 -4.45 -8.86 -19.93
N VAL A 91 -5.15 -9.41 -20.93
CA VAL A 91 -4.54 -10.33 -21.90
C VAL A 91 -3.99 -9.62 -23.13
N LEU A 92 -4.18 -8.30 -23.25
CA LEU A 92 -3.67 -7.55 -24.40
C LEU A 92 -2.15 -7.41 -24.36
N PRO A 93 -1.46 -7.61 -25.50
CA PRO A 93 -0.07 -7.22 -25.67
C PRO A 93 0.15 -5.73 -25.37
N ALA A 94 1.36 -5.37 -24.95
CA ALA A 94 1.70 -4.00 -24.56
C ALA A 94 1.30 -2.96 -25.62
N ALA A 95 1.63 -3.23 -26.89
CA ALA A 95 1.33 -2.33 -28.01
C ALA A 95 -0.19 -2.11 -28.21
N LYS A 96 -1.03 -3.13 -28.00
CA LYS A 96 -2.48 -2.99 -28.13
C LYS A 96 -3.08 -2.23 -26.95
N LEU A 97 -2.56 -2.45 -25.75
CA LEU A 97 -2.98 -1.69 -24.58
C LEU A 97 -2.60 -0.20 -24.70
N ALA A 98 -1.43 0.12 -25.26
CA ALA A 98 -1.03 1.50 -25.54
C ALA A 98 -2.04 2.22 -26.45
N VAL A 99 -2.50 1.54 -27.51
CA VAL A 99 -3.54 2.08 -28.42
C VAL A 99 -4.86 2.31 -27.67
N ALA A 100 -5.27 1.37 -26.81
CA ALA A 100 -6.47 1.52 -26.00
C ALA A 100 -6.36 2.66 -24.97
N PHE A 101 -5.15 2.94 -24.47
CA PHE A 101 -4.89 4.01 -23.51
C PHE A 101 -4.82 5.40 -24.15
N LYS A 102 -4.43 5.49 -25.42
CA LYS A 102 -4.24 6.77 -26.13
C LYS A 102 -5.39 7.78 -25.99
N PRO A 103 -6.67 7.42 -26.21
CA PRO A 103 -7.79 8.37 -26.05
C PRO A 103 -8.00 8.80 -24.59
N PHE A 104 -7.53 8.01 -23.63
CA PHE A 104 -7.68 8.26 -22.20
C PHE A 104 -6.57 9.18 -21.64
N GLU A 105 -5.45 9.36 -22.35
CA GLU A 105 -4.36 10.27 -21.94
C GLU A 105 -4.87 11.70 -21.63
N GLN A 106 -5.78 12.20 -22.46
CA GLN A 106 -6.38 13.51 -22.26
C GLN A 106 -7.25 13.54 -21.00
N GLU A 107 -8.05 12.51 -20.76
CA GLU A 107 -8.86 12.42 -19.54
C GLU A 107 -7.99 12.30 -18.29
N PHE A 108 -6.89 11.54 -18.37
CA PHE A 108 -5.93 11.39 -17.29
C PHE A 108 -5.29 12.74 -16.91
N THR A 109 -4.72 13.45 -17.89
CA THR A 109 -4.05 14.75 -17.67
C THR A 109 -5.00 15.87 -17.26
N GLN A 110 -6.29 15.78 -17.62
CA GLN A 110 -7.31 16.74 -17.19
C GLN A 110 -7.82 16.48 -15.76
N ARG A 111 -7.76 15.24 -15.27
CA ARG A 111 -8.31 14.88 -13.95
C ARG A 111 -7.24 14.75 -12.87
N VAL A 112 -6.03 14.36 -13.22
CA VAL A 112 -4.88 14.42 -12.32
C VAL A 112 -4.40 15.87 -12.27
N GLU A 113 -4.13 16.37 -11.07
CA GLU A 113 -3.70 17.76 -10.89
C GLU A 113 -2.39 17.82 -10.11
N LEU A 114 -1.53 18.71 -10.59
CA LEU A 114 -0.29 19.09 -9.95
C LEU A 114 -0.37 20.59 -9.72
N ASN A 115 -0.29 20.99 -8.45
CA ASN A 115 -0.39 22.39 -8.08
C ASN A 115 0.90 22.83 -7.41
N PHE A 116 1.41 23.99 -7.80
CA PHE A 116 2.54 24.63 -7.16
C PHE A 116 2.08 25.93 -6.51
N ASP A 117 2.34 26.06 -5.21
CA ASP A 117 1.81 27.17 -4.39
C ASP A 117 0.30 27.42 -4.56
N GLY A 118 -0.46 26.35 -4.81
CA GLY A 118 -1.91 26.37 -5.02
C GLY A 118 -2.35 26.62 -6.46
N GLU A 119 -1.44 26.99 -7.37
CA GLU A 119 -1.75 27.18 -8.79
C GLU A 119 -1.57 25.87 -9.58
N ARG A 120 -2.60 25.50 -10.34
CA ARG A 120 -2.59 24.29 -11.16
C ARG A 120 -1.71 24.45 -12.40
N VAL A 121 -0.85 23.46 -12.65
CA VAL A 121 0.00 23.39 -13.84
C VAL A 121 -0.53 22.31 -14.80
N PRO A 122 -0.54 22.56 -16.12
CA PRO A 122 -0.92 21.54 -17.11
C PRO A 122 0.10 20.41 -17.11
N LEU A 123 -0.41 19.17 -17.07
CA LEU A 123 0.41 17.96 -17.16
C LEU A 123 0.51 17.49 -18.61
N SER A 124 1.68 16.99 -18.98
CA SER A 124 1.93 16.34 -20.28
C SER A 124 2.55 14.98 -20.06
N ILE A 125 1.98 13.95 -20.68
CA ILE A 125 2.55 12.60 -20.67
C ILE A 125 3.63 12.55 -21.76
N THR A 126 4.88 12.36 -21.37
CA THR A 126 6.01 12.27 -22.31
C THR A 126 6.32 10.83 -22.69
N HIS A 127 6.11 9.88 -21.78
CA HIS A 127 6.38 8.48 -22.02
C HIS A 127 5.43 7.56 -21.25
N ILE A 128 5.14 6.38 -21.81
CA ILE A 128 4.39 5.32 -21.14
C ILE A 128 5.13 4.02 -21.37
N ASP A 129 5.55 3.38 -20.28
CA ASP A 129 6.13 2.04 -20.28
C ASP A 129 5.06 1.02 -19.88
N ILE A 130 4.79 0.08 -20.79
CA ILE A 130 3.78 -0.97 -20.60
C ILE A 130 4.50 -2.31 -20.76
N PRO A 131 4.63 -3.12 -19.70
CA PRO A 131 5.20 -4.45 -19.82
C PRO A 131 4.24 -5.38 -20.57
N GLU A 132 4.82 -6.38 -21.24
CA GLU A 132 4.04 -7.46 -21.85
C GLU A 132 3.21 -8.20 -20.79
N PRO A 133 2.04 -8.75 -21.17
CA PRO A 133 1.17 -9.43 -20.22
C PRO A 133 1.89 -10.67 -19.68
N GLY A 134 2.12 -10.67 -18.37
CA GLY A 134 2.64 -11.83 -17.63
C GLY A 134 1.51 -12.80 -17.28
N TYR A 135 1.52 -13.32 -16.05
CA TYR A 135 0.41 -14.14 -15.56
C TYR A 135 -0.85 -13.29 -15.37
N PRO A 136 -1.95 -13.53 -16.11
CA PRO A 136 -3.08 -12.61 -16.12
C PRO A 136 -3.81 -12.47 -14.79
N LYS A 137 -3.56 -13.31 -13.78
CA LYS A 137 -4.15 -13.13 -12.43
C LYS A 137 -3.41 -12.11 -11.58
N VAL A 138 -2.24 -11.63 -12.00
CA VAL A 138 -1.51 -10.57 -11.31
C VAL A 138 -1.64 -9.31 -12.14
N PRO A 139 -2.15 -8.19 -11.58
CA PRO A 139 -2.16 -6.92 -12.28
C PRO A 139 -0.73 -6.51 -12.69
N ARG A 140 -0.54 -6.20 -13.98
CA ARG A 140 0.72 -5.60 -14.45
C ARG A 140 0.76 -4.13 -14.08
N ILE A 141 1.96 -3.64 -13.76
CA ILE A 141 2.20 -2.25 -13.40
C ILE A 141 2.85 -1.58 -14.61
N SER A 142 2.19 -0.55 -15.14
CA SER A 142 2.73 0.33 -16.17
C SER A 142 3.22 1.62 -15.53
N VAL A 143 4.15 2.31 -16.19
CA VAL A 143 4.70 3.58 -15.73
C VAL A 143 4.29 4.69 -16.68
N ILE A 144 3.50 5.64 -16.19
CA ILE A 144 3.14 6.87 -16.92
C ILE A 144 4.13 7.95 -16.48
N THR A 145 4.90 8.48 -17.41
CA THR A 145 5.89 9.52 -17.17
C THR A 145 5.33 10.87 -17.58
N LEU A 146 5.33 11.84 -16.66
CA LEU A 146 4.94 13.22 -16.92
C LEU A 146 6.10 14.15 -16.61
N GLU A 147 6.37 15.09 -17.50
CA GLU A 147 7.49 16.02 -17.35
C GLU A 147 7.05 17.45 -17.69
N GLY A 148 7.75 18.40 -17.09
CA GLY A 148 7.55 19.80 -17.38
C GLY A 148 8.53 20.69 -16.63
N ASN A 149 8.27 21.98 -16.73
CA ASN A 149 9.13 23.01 -16.16
C ASN A 149 8.38 23.76 -15.06
N ILE A 150 9.14 24.33 -14.14
CA ILE A 150 8.64 25.04 -12.99
C ILE A 150 9.51 26.26 -12.66
N ASP A 151 8.87 27.31 -12.14
CA ASP A 151 9.57 28.45 -11.56
C ASP A 151 10.29 28.02 -10.27
N ARG A 152 11.53 28.44 -10.09
CA ARG A 152 12.32 28.14 -8.89
C ARG A 152 11.84 28.89 -7.65
N SER A 153 10.94 29.87 -7.79
CA SER A 153 10.37 30.60 -6.66
C SER A 153 9.33 29.82 -5.86
N VAL A 154 8.83 28.72 -6.42
CA VAL A 154 7.78 27.90 -5.79
C VAL A 154 8.26 27.29 -4.48
N LYS A 155 7.38 27.20 -3.50
CA LYS A 155 7.73 26.68 -2.17
C LYS A 155 7.05 25.37 -1.84
N THR A 156 5.93 25.10 -2.48
CA THR A 156 5.11 23.93 -2.18
C THR A 156 4.60 23.26 -3.45
N VAL A 157 4.41 21.95 -3.36
CA VAL A 157 3.72 21.16 -4.37
C VAL A 157 2.61 20.36 -3.72
N SER A 158 1.45 20.28 -4.37
CA SER A 158 0.38 19.36 -3.99
C SER A 158 -0.07 18.55 -5.20
N TRP A 159 -0.54 17.33 -4.90
CA TRP A 159 -0.92 16.34 -5.89
C TRP A 159 -2.35 15.92 -5.65
N TYR A 160 -3.14 15.87 -6.72
CA TYR A 160 -4.49 15.31 -6.68
C TYR A 160 -4.58 14.13 -7.63
N TYR A 161 -5.07 13.02 -7.07
CA TYR A 161 -5.36 11.81 -7.80
C TYR A 161 -6.82 11.41 -7.56
N PRO A 162 -7.66 11.39 -8.61
CA PRO A 162 -9.08 11.10 -8.45
C PRO A 162 -9.35 9.73 -7.81
N ALA A 163 -10.27 9.67 -6.84
CA ALA A 163 -10.65 8.42 -6.18
C ALA A 163 -11.30 7.41 -7.15
N ARG A 164 -11.79 7.86 -8.31
CA ARG A 164 -12.22 6.95 -9.40
C ARG A 164 -11.08 6.13 -9.99
N PHE A 165 -9.85 6.66 -10.01
CA PHE A 165 -8.64 5.96 -10.45
C PHE A 165 -8.07 5.02 -9.38
N GLY A 166 -8.58 5.15 -8.16
CA GLY A 166 -8.27 4.30 -7.02
C GLY A 166 -7.31 4.93 -6.03
N ASP A 167 -6.93 4.14 -5.04
CA ASP A 167 -6.02 4.56 -3.99
C ASP A 167 -4.67 4.95 -4.60
N ASN A 168 -4.09 6.05 -4.12
CA ASN A 168 -2.78 6.52 -4.54
C ASN A 168 -1.89 6.78 -3.33
N ALA A 169 -0.64 6.32 -3.40
CA ALA A 169 0.41 6.82 -2.53
C ALA A 169 1.29 7.76 -3.34
N VAL A 170 1.51 8.97 -2.83
CA VAL A 170 2.36 9.97 -3.47
C VAL A 170 3.52 10.37 -2.54
N ARG A 171 4.70 10.58 -3.12
CA ARG A 171 5.85 11.18 -2.45
C ARG A 171 6.59 12.14 -3.39
N VAL A 172 7.34 13.06 -2.79
CA VAL A 172 8.15 14.04 -3.50
C VAL A 172 9.62 13.80 -3.19
N ARG A 173 10.43 13.77 -4.24
CA ARG A 173 11.89 13.86 -4.19
C ARG A 173 12.31 15.24 -4.66
N GLN A 174 13.07 15.94 -3.85
CA GLN A 174 13.81 17.12 -4.29
C GLN A 174 15.24 16.71 -4.64
N VAL A 175 15.73 17.20 -5.76
CA VAL A 175 16.96 16.76 -6.43
C VAL A 175 17.86 17.97 -6.70
N ASP A 176 19.06 17.96 -6.13
CA ASP A 176 20.12 18.91 -6.44
C ASP A 176 21.35 18.16 -6.96
N GLU A 177 21.34 17.90 -8.27
CA GLU A 177 22.40 17.17 -8.97
C GLU A 177 23.77 17.87 -8.84
N ALA A 178 23.79 19.21 -8.85
CA ALA A 178 25.03 19.98 -8.81
C ALA A 178 25.79 19.81 -7.48
N ASN A 179 25.07 19.55 -6.38
CA ASN A 179 25.63 19.35 -5.05
C ASN A 179 25.48 17.91 -4.54
N GLU A 180 25.02 16.98 -5.40
CA GLU A 180 24.73 15.58 -5.07
C GLU A 180 23.80 15.40 -3.86
N LYS A 181 22.82 16.31 -3.69
CA LYS A 181 21.87 16.28 -2.58
C LYS A 181 20.49 15.84 -3.04
N TRP A 182 19.84 15.05 -2.20
CA TRP A 182 18.51 14.50 -2.46
C TRP A 182 17.74 14.49 -1.15
N HIS A 183 16.47 14.88 -1.20
CA HIS A 183 15.56 14.78 -0.06
C HIS A 183 14.27 14.10 -0.50
N TRP A 184 13.85 13.09 0.26
CA TRP A 184 12.58 12.42 0.08
C TRP A 184 11.61 12.84 1.16
N SER A 185 10.39 13.20 0.77
CA SER A 185 9.28 13.32 1.71
C SER A 185 8.79 11.94 2.14
N ASP A 186 8.01 11.91 3.23
CA ASP A 186 7.18 10.76 3.56
C ASP A 186 6.11 10.52 2.49
N TRP A 187 5.60 9.29 2.44
CA TRP A 187 4.45 8.93 1.61
C TRP A 187 3.15 9.50 2.19
N GLN A 188 2.32 10.07 1.32
CA GLN A 188 0.94 10.43 1.64
C GLN A 188 -0.02 9.50 0.89
N TRP A 189 -1.00 8.95 1.61
CA TRP A 189 -2.02 8.06 1.06
C TRP A 189 -3.31 8.82 0.76
N LEU A 190 -3.70 8.87 -0.51
CA LEU A 190 -4.94 9.45 -1.02
C LEU A 190 -5.93 8.33 -1.32
N ARG A 191 -7.04 8.29 -0.57
CA ARG A 191 -8.13 7.30 -0.75
C ARG A 191 -9.47 7.94 -1.11
N LYS A 192 -9.51 9.27 -1.09
CA LYS A 192 -10.69 10.11 -1.32
C LYS A 192 -10.35 11.13 -2.39
N ASP A 193 -11.38 11.81 -2.89
CA ASP A 193 -11.22 12.93 -3.81
C ASP A 193 -10.72 14.16 -3.04
N GLU A 194 -9.44 14.15 -2.68
CA GLU A 194 -8.76 15.22 -1.95
C GLU A 194 -7.31 15.39 -2.45
N HIS A 195 -6.79 16.62 -2.37
CA HIS A 195 -5.38 16.87 -2.64
C HIS A 195 -4.52 16.34 -1.49
N SER A 196 -3.27 16.00 -1.79
CA SER A 196 -2.25 15.80 -0.77
C SER A 196 -2.10 17.05 0.09
N THR A 197 -1.67 16.85 1.34
CA THR A 197 -1.14 18.00 2.09
C THR A 197 0.08 18.54 1.34
N PRO A 198 0.27 19.86 1.26
CA PRO A 198 1.36 20.44 0.48
C PRO A 198 2.72 19.94 0.96
N PHE A 199 3.54 19.45 0.03
CA PHE A 199 4.93 19.08 0.27
C PHE A 199 5.80 20.34 0.19
N SER A 200 6.68 20.54 1.15
CA SER A 200 7.67 21.63 1.12
C SER A 200 8.78 21.33 0.12
N LEU A 201 9.19 22.34 -0.65
CA LEU A 201 10.29 22.30 -1.63
C LEU A 201 11.55 23.00 -1.12
N THR A 202 11.63 23.31 0.16
CA THR A 202 12.80 23.94 0.78
C THR A 202 13.69 22.94 1.54
N GLU A 203 13.29 21.67 1.61
CA GLU A 203 13.90 20.67 2.50
C GLU A 203 15.29 20.19 2.08
N VAL A 204 15.63 20.24 0.78
CA VAL A 204 17.03 19.95 0.36
C VAL A 204 18.04 20.91 0.98
N PHE A 205 17.58 22.10 1.38
CA PHE A 205 18.39 23.11 2.02
C PHE A 205 18.31 23.07 3.56
N THR A 206 17.40 22.28 4.14
CA THR A 206 17.22 22.15 5.59
C THR A 206 17.45 20.71 6.06
N GLN A 207 18.59 20.46 6.70
CA GLN A 207 18.79 19.19 7.40
C GLN A 207 17.85 19.12 8.60
N GLN A 208 17.05 18.05 8.68
CA GLN A 208 16.22 17.84 9.88
C GLN A 208 17.13 17.60 11.09
N PRO A 209 16.89 18.29 12.22
CA PRO A 209 17.68 18.08 13.42
C PRO A 209 17.43 16.66 13.95
N VAL A 210 18.50 15.99 14.41
CA VAL A 210 18.46 14.60 14.94
C VAL A 210 17.39 14.42 16.03
N THR A 211 17.14 15.46 16.82
CA THR A 211 16.11 15.48 17.87
C THR A 211 14.68 15.34 17.31
N GLN A 212 14.40 15.99 16.18
CA GLN A 212 13.10 15.90 15.50
C GLN A 212 12.92 14.51 14.88
N VAL A 213 13.99 13.93 14.33
CA VAL A 213 14.00 12.55 13.81
C VAL A 213 13.67 11.57 14.93
N ILE A 214 14.37 11.64 16.07
CA ILE A 214 14.11 10.78 17.24
C ILE A 214 12.67 10.92 17.73
N SER A 215 12.17 12.15 17.89
CA SER A 215 10.80 12.39 18.35
C SER A 215 9.75 11.81 17.38
N THR A 216 9.97 11.96 16.07
CA THR A 216 9.09 11.42 15.03
C THR A 216 9.02 9.90 15.10
N TYR A 217 10.15 9.22 15.19
CA TYR A 217 10.18 7.75 15.32
C TYR A 217 9.51 7.26 16.61
N LEU A 218 9.70 7.96 17.73
CA LEU A 218 9.03 7.61 19.01
C LEU A 218 7.50 7.74 18.91
N ILE A 219 7.01 8.85 18.36
CA ILE A 219 5.56 9.09 18.18
C ILE A 219 4.98 8.07 17.20
N LEU A 220 5.67 7.82 16.08
CA LEU A 220 5.21 6.88 15.05
C LEU A 220 5.16 5.44 15.59
N GLY A 221 6.15 5.04 16.39
CA GLY A 221 6.16 3.76 17.10
C GLY A 221 4.99 3.61 18.08
N PHE A 222 4.73 4.63 18.91
CA PHE A 222 3.58 4.64 19.82
C PHE A 222 2.23 4.55 19.07
N LYS A 223 2.09 5.33 17.99
CA LYS A 223 0.89 5.32 17.13
C LYS A 223 0.75 4.02 16.33
N HIS A 224 1.80 3.23 16.13
CA HIS A 224 1.66 1.91 15.47
C HIS A 224 1.25 0.83 16.46
N ILE A 225 1.80 0.83 17.68
CA ILE A 225 1.55 -0.22 18.66
C ILE A 225 0.18 -0.04 19.33
N LEU A 226 -0.16 1.17 19.80
CA LEU A 226 -1.31 1.35 20.69
C LEU A 226 -2.71 1.39 20.04
N PRO A 227 -2.92 1.86 18.79
CA PRO A 227 -4.27 1.96 18.23
C PRO A 227 -4.70 0.79 17.32
N ARG A 228 -3.77 -0.03 16.78
CA ARG A 228 -4.09 -1.23 15.95
C ARG A 228 -3.24 -2.47 16.23
N GLY A 229 -2.24 -2.38 17.11
CA GLY A 229 -1.27 -3.45 17.36
C GLY A 229 -1.74 -4.50 18.35
N LEU A 230 -3.01 -4.95 18.32
CA LEU A 230 -3.48 -6.00 19.25
C LEU A 230 -2.66 -7.28 19.07
N ASP A 231 -2.29 -7.61 17.83
CA ASP A 231 -1.32 -8.63 17.47
C ASP A 231 0.05 -8.42 18.14
N HIS A 232 0.58 -7.19 18.13
CA HIS A 232 1.85 -6.84 18.77
C HIS A 232 1.77 -6.88 20.30
N ILE A 233 0.66 -6.42 20.88
CA ILE A 233 0.41 -6.49 22.32
C ILE A 233 0.26 -7.95 22.75
N LEU A 234 -0.48 -8.78 21.99
CA LEU A 234 -0.59 -10.22 22.24
C LEU A 234 0.76 -10.94 22.05
N PHE A 235 1.59 -10.50 21.12
CA PHE A 235 2.95 -11.01 20.94
C PHE A 235 3.84 -10.69 22.16
N ILE A 236 3.86 -9.43 22.60
CA ILE A 236 4.62 -8.99 23.79
C ILE A 236 4.09 -9.69 25.06
N LEU A 237 2.77 -9.80 25.20
CA LEU A 237 2.14 -10.52 26.31
C LEU A 237 2.48 -12.02 26.24
N GLY A 238 2.50 -12.60 25.04
CA GLY A 238 2.87 -14.00 24.80
C GLY A 238 4.29 -14.31 25.22
N ILE A 239 5.27 -13.49 24.83
CA ILE A 239 6.67 -13.66 25.26
C ILE A 239 6.85 -13.36 26.76
N PHE A 240 6.11 -12.39 27.31
CA PHE A 240 6.13 -12.07 28.73
C PHE A 240 5.55 -13.20 29.60
N LEU A 241 4.46 -13.83 29.16
CA LEU A 241 3.87 -14.98 29.83
C LEU A 241 4.72 -16.25 29.65
N LEU A 242 5.41 -16.41 28.51
CA LEU A 242 6.33 -17.52 28.26
C LEU A 242 7.64 -17.36 29.04
N SER A 243 8.04 -16.14 29.35
CA SER A 243 9.22 -15.86 30.17
C SER A 243 9.00 -14.68 31.13
N THR A 244 8.71 -15.01 32.37
CA THR A 244 8.59 -14.04 33.49
C THR A 244 9.94 -13.47 33.96
N HIS A 245 11.05 -13.96 33.40
CA HIS A 245 12.40 -13.53 33.76
C HIS A 245 12.93 -12.51 32.74
N MET A 246 13.52 -11.43 33.23
CA MET A 246 13.98 -10.32 32.38
C MET A 246 15.10 -10.68 31.40
N ARG A 247 15.99 -11.62 31.77
CA ARG A 247 17.12 -12.01 30.92
C ARG A 247 16.70 -12.75 29.64
N PRO A 248 15.87 -13.82 29.69
CA PRO A 248 15.40 -14.47 28.46
C PRO A 248 14.50 -13.56 27.61
N LEU A 249 13.69 -12.70 28.24
CA LEU A 249 12.82 -11.76 27.51
C LEU A 249 13.62 -10.75 26.69
N LEU A 250 14.68 -10.17 27.25
CA LEU A 250 15.60 -9.29 26.52
C LEU A 250 16.23 -10.00 25.32
N TRP A 251 16.67 -11.26 25.49
CA TRP A 251 17.23 -12.03 24.39
C TRP A 251 16.21 -12.33 23.29
N GLN A 252 14.98 -12.69 23.65
CA GLN A 252 13.90 -12.94 22.68
C GLN A 252 13.56 -11.69 21.88
N VAL A 253 13.36 -10.54 22.54
CA VAL A 253 13.05 -9.28 21.86
C VAL A 253 14.21 -8.82 20.98
N THR A 254 15.45 -8.96 21.47
CA THR A 254 16.65 -8.58 20.69
C THR A 254 16.79 -9.44 19.45
N MET A 255 16.69 -10.77 19.58
CA MET A 255 16.77 -11.69 18.43
C MET A 255 15.63 -11.49 17.45
N PHE A 256 14.41 -11.25 17.94
CA PHE A 256 13.27 -10.93 17.09
C PHE A 256 13.51 -9.65 16.28
N THR A 257 14.00 -8.60 16.95
CA THR A 257 14.35 -7.31 16.30
C THR A 257 15.43 -7.51 15.25
N VAL A 258 16.51 -8.24 15.58
CA VAL A 258 17.61 -8.52 14.65
C VAL A 258 17.11 -9.30 13.43
N ALA A 259 16.34 -10.37 13.64
CA ALA A 259 15.80 -11.17 12.54
C ALA A 259 14.90 -10.32 11.61
N HIS A 260 14.00 -9.51 12.17
CA HIS A 260 13.09 -8.65 11.40
C HIS A 260 13.77 -7.40 10.79
N THR A 261 14.97 -7.04 11.25
CA THR A 261 15.75 -5.97 10.59
C THR A 261 16.50 -6.54 9.37
N ILE A 262 16.83 -7.84 9.38
CA ILE A 262 17.61 -8.50 8.32
C ILE A 262 16.71 -8.97 7.15
N THR A 263 15.43 -9.26 7.40
CA THR A 263 14.44 -9.71 6.42
C THR A 263 13.53 -8.58 5.96
#